data_AF-A0AA34RDP7-F1
#
_entry.id   AF-A0AA34RDP7-F1
#
_cell.length_a   1.000
_cell.length_b   1.000
_cell.length_c   1.000
_cell.angle_alpha   90.00
_cell.angle_beta   90.00
_cell.angle_gamma   90.00
#
_symmetry.space_group_name_H-M   'P 1'
#
loop_
_entity.id
_entity.type
_entity.pdbx_description
1 polymer ?
#
loop_
_entity_poly.entity_id
_entity_poly.type
_entity_poly.pdbx_seq_one_letter_code
_entity_poly.pdbx_strand_id
1 'polypeptide(L)'
;MQAHVFSSEEKVVLYQKITRHRYLGAPAAIFAALILTFATMSIFLGCGLCCVSEDLNIWMEVILPFLVPAILAIVLLVIPLCIYAYLHHEKAMALQENLAKSNYTQILARCQQSPSLPRPKKQVLVNFIETEVLEPTYSRRFSYSNLFYTQKYISKMSSLEESSYHSLISQSIDTVKERIFMNKEQRLKQEKKEKEEEEEKAQKSTSYILPSPFSSPHLKLLK
;
A
#
# COMPACT_ATOMS: atom_id res chain seq x y z
N MET A 1 9.31 -17.64 12.79
CA MET A 1 9.86 -17.69 11.42
C MET A 1 10.62 -16.40 11.15
N GLN A 2 11.95 -16.41 11.08
CA GLN A 2 12.71 -15.22 10.68
C GLN A 2 12.43 -14.95 9.20
N ALA A 3 11.82 -13.81 8.89
CA ALA A 3 11.63 -13.41 7.51
C ALA A 3 12.96 -12.97 6.90
N HIS A 4 13.23 -13.38 5.67
CA HIS A 4 14.39 -12.94 4.91
C HIS A 4 14.33 -11.42 4.68
N VAL A 5 15.42 -10.71 5.01
CA VAL A 5 15.57 -9.29 4.72
C VAL A 5 16.36 -9.15 3.42
N PHE A 6 15.72 -8.59 2.39
CA PHE A 6 16.35 -8.39 1.08
C PHE A 6 17.42 -7.29 1.12
N SER A 7 18.51 -7.52 0.38
CA SER A 7 19.51 -6.48 0.10
C SER A 7 18.96 -5.40 -0.85
N SER A 8 19.63 -4.26 -0.96
CA SER A 8 19.24 -3.17 -1.88
C SER A 8 19.18 -3.66 -3.35
N GLU A 9 20.14 -4.47 -3.77
CA GLU A 9 20.16 -5.04 -5.13
C GLU A 9 18.97 -5.97 -5.38
N GLU A 10 18.66 -6.85 -4.42
CA GLU A 10 17.52 -7.77 -4.50
C GLU A 10 16.19 -7.02 -4.54
N LYS A 11 16.06 -5.95 -3.75
CA LYS A 11 14.91 -5.04 -3.75
C LYS A 11 14.70 -4.39 -5.12
N VAL A 12 15.77 -3.92 -5.77
CA VAL A 12 15.69 -3.35 -7.13
C VAL A 12 15.29 -4.42 -8.16
N VAL A 13 15.84 -5.63 -8.07
CA VAL A 13 15.46 -6.75 -8.96
C VAL A 13 13.99 -7.12 -8.77
N LEU A 14 13.50 -7.16 -7.53
CA LEU A 14 12.09 -7.38 -7.22
C LEU A 14 11.21 -6.28 -7.81
N TYR A 15 11.59 -5.02 -7.67
CA TYR A 15 10.89 -3.89 -8.27
C TYR A 15 10.76 -4.01 -9.79
N GLN A 16 11.86 -4.36 -10.48
CA GLN A 16 11.83 -4.58 -11.92
C GLN A 16 10.91 -5.74 -12.30
N LYS A 17 10.95 -6.86 -11.57
CA LYS A 17 10.07 -8.02 -11.80
C LYS A 17 8.60 -7.67 -11.59
N ILE A 18 8.27 -6.99 -10.49
CA ILE A 18 6.89 -6.55 -10.20
C ILE A 18 6.38 -5.62 -11.30
N THR A 19 7.20 -4.65 -11.70
CA THR A 19 6.86 -3.69 -12.76
C THR A 19 6.64 -4.41 -14.09
N ARG A 20 7.51 -5.37 -14.45
CA ARG A 20 7.36 -6.19 -15.64
C ARG A 20 6.05 -6.98 -15.63
N HIS A 21 5.70 -7.63 -14.52
CA HIS A 21 4.44 -8.37 -14.43
C HIS A 21 3.22 -7.45 -14.59
N ARG A 22 3.24 -6.27 -13.97
CA ARG A 22 2.18 -5.26 -14.15
C ARG A 22 2.07 -4.77 -15.60
N TYR A 23 3.21 -4.50 -16.24
CA TYR A 23 3.24 -4.01 -17.63
C TYR A 23 2.77 -5.06 -18.65
N LEU A 24 2.96 -6.35 -18.37
CA LEU A 24 2.44 -7.43 -19.22
C LEU A 24 0.96 -7.74 -18.95
N GLY A 25 0.56 -7.77 -17.67
CA GLY A 25 -0.82 -8.14 -17.30
C GLY A 25 -1.85 -7.04 -17.52
N ALA A 26 -1.50 -5.76 -17.29
CA ALA A 26 -2.45 -4.67 -17.38
C ALA A 26 -3.01 -4.44 -18.79
N PRO A 27 -2.20 -4.42 -19.88
CA PRO A 27 -2.72 -4.33 -21.23
C PRO A 27 -3.64 -5.49 -21.58
N ALA A 28 -3.30 -6.71 -21.17
CA ALA A 28 -4.15 -7.88 -21.42
C ALA A 28 -5.53 -7.74 -20.77
N ALA A 29 -5.61 -7.23 -19.53
CA ALA A 29 -6.88 -6.94 -18.88
C ALA A 29 -7.69 -5.87 -19.61
N ILE A 30 -7.04 -4.80 -20.09
CA ILE A 30 -7.69 -3.72 -20.86
C ILE A 30 -8.26 -4.26 -22.17
N PHE A 31 -7.47 -5.04 -22.93
CA PHE A 31 -7.95 -5.65 -24.17
C PHE A 31 -9.09 -6.63 -23.93
N ALA A 32 -9.01 -7.46 -22.88
CA ALA A 32 -10.10 -8.35 -22.50
C ALA A 32 -11.40 -7.58 -22.21
N ALA A 33 -11.31 -6.47 -21.48
CA ALA A 33 -12.47 -5.65 -21.14
C ALA A 33 -13.10 -4.98 -22.38
N LEU A 34 -12.28 -4.48 -23.31
CA LEU A 34 -12.76 -3.92 -24.57
C LEU A 34 -13.47 -4.97 -25.41
N ILE A 35 -12.85 -6.13 -25.64
CA ILE A 35 -13.45 -7.22 -26.41
C ILE A 35 -14.74 -7.70 -25.76
N LEU A 36 -14.75 -7.85 -24.43
CA LEU A 36 -15.94 -8.24 -23.68
C LEU A 36 -17.08 -7.23 -23.86
N THR A 37 -16.79 -5.94 -23.86
CA THR A 37 -17.80 -4.89 -24.05
C THR A 37 -18.41 -4.96 -25.45
N PHE A 38 -17.60 -5.17 -26.49
CA PHE A 38 -18.14 -5.38 -27.84
C PHE A 38 -18.95 -6.67 -27.94
N ALA A 39 -18.46 -7.77 -27.35
CA ALA A 39 -19.16 -9.05 -27.36
C ALA A 39 -20.50 -8.97 -26.63
N THR A 40 -20.58 -8.30 -25.47
CA THR A 40 -21.85 -8.12 -24.75
C THR A 40 -22.82 -7.27 -25.54
N MET A 41 -22.37 -6.17 -26.16
CA MET A 41 -23.23 -5.35 -27.03
C MET A 41 -23.78 -6.16 -28.21
N SER A 42 -22.95 -6.98 -28.86
CA SER A 42 -23.39 -7.87 -29.94
C SER A 42 -24.39 -8.93 -29.47
N ILE A 43 -24.21 -9.49 -28.27
CA ILE A 43 -25.18 -10.42 -27.67
C ILE A 43 -26.50 -9.71 -27.38
N PHE A 44 -26.47 -8.50 -26.80
CA PHE A 44 -27.69 -7.72 -26.55
C PHE A 44 -28.45 -7.40 -27.84
N LEU A 45 -27.74 -7.01 -28.90
CA LEU A 45 -28.31 -6.79 -30.24
C LEU A 45 -28.92 -8.08 -30.80
N GLY A 46 -28.17 -9.19 -30.74
CA GLY A 46 -28.66 -10.51 -31.18
C GLY A 46 -29.91 -10.94 -30.42
N CYS A 47 -29.91 -10.84 -29.09
CA CYS A 47 -31.06 -11.17 -28.24
C CYS A 47 -32.27 -10.27 -28.52
N GLY A 48 -32.07 -8.97 -28.71
CA GLY A 48 -33.16 -8.06 -29.06
C GLY A 48 -33.83 -8.44 -30.38
N LEU A 49 -33.04 -8.87 -31.37
CA LEU A 49 -33.55 -9.34 -32.66
C LEU A 49 -34.30 -10.69 -32.53
N CYS A 50 -33.90 -11.56 -31.60
CA CYS A 50 -34.63 -12.79 -31.28
C CYS A 50 -36.04 -12.53 -30.78
N CYS A 51 -36.24 -11.50 -29.95
CA CYS A 51 -37.55 -11.19 -29.37
C CYS A 51 -38.57 -10.65 -30.38
N VAL A 52 -38.11 -10.19 -31.54
CA VAL A 52 -38.96 -9.57 -32.58
C VAL A 52 -39.27 -10.55 -33.72
N SER A 53 -38.55 -11.67 -33.81
CA SER A 53 -38.53 -12.53 -35.01
C SER A 53 -38.93 -13.97 -34.67
N GLU A 54 -40.10 -14.41 -35.15
CA GLU A 54 -40.57 -15.81 -35.01
C GLU A 54 -40.07 -16.72 -36.15
N ASP A 55 -39.53 -16.15 -37.23
CA ASP A 55 -39.12 -16.90 -38.42
C ASP A 55 -37.72 -17.53 -38.30
N LEU A 56 -37.64 -18.84 -38.55
CA LEU A 56 -36.40 -19.64 -38.56
C LEU A 56 -35.32 -19.12 -39.52
N ASN A 57 -35.70 -18.48 -40.64
CA ASN A 57 -34.73 -17.89 -41.56
C ASN A 57 -34.01 -16.67 -40.95
N ILE A 58 -34.71 -15.86 -40.15
CA ILE A 58 -34.13 -14.68 -39.49
C ILE A 58 -33.13 -15.11 -38.41
N TRP A 59 -33.38 -16.25 -37.75
CA TRP A 59 -32.45 -16.86 -36.81
C TRP A 59 -31.09 -17.18 -37.43
N MET A 60 -31.08 -17.78 -38.63
CA MET A 60 -29.85 -18.21 -39.29
C MET A 60 -29.14 -17.06 -40.02
N GLU A 61 -29.88 -16.16 -40.68
CA GLU A 61 -29.30 -15.08 -41.49
C GLU A 61 -28.93 -13.84 -40.69
N VAL A 62 -29.65 -13.54 -39.60
CA VAL A 62 -29.51 -12.25 -38.90
C VAL A 62 -29.00 -12.43 -37.48
N ILE A 63 -29.55 -13.35 -36.69
CA ILE A 63 -29.20 -13.48 -35.26
C ILE A 63 -27.87 -14.22 -35.03
N LEU A 64 -27.70 -15.38 -35.69
CA LEU A 64 -26.51 -16.22 -35.58
C LEU A 64 -25.19 -15.49 -35.86
N PRO A 65 -25.06 -14.60 -36.88
CA PRO A 65 -23.83 -13.87 -37.14
C PRO A 65 -23.47 -12.81 -36.08
N PHE A 66 -24.39 -12.43 -35.19
CA PHE A 66 -24.03 -11.59 -34.02
C PHE A 66 -23.72 -12.45 -32.79
N LEU A 67 -24.51 -13.50 -32.56
CA LEU A 67 -24.40 -14.31 -31.34
C LEU A 67 -23.16 -15.21 -31.36
N VAL A 68 -22.90 -15.92 -32.47
CA VAL A 68 -21.82 -16.91 -32.54
C VAL A 68 -20.44 -16.25 -32.48
N PRO A 69 -20.12 -15.20 -33.26
CA PRO A 69 -18.82 -14.53 -33.14
C PRO A 69 -18.60 -13.90 -31.76
N ALA A 70 -19.65 -13.39 -31.12
CA ALA A 70 -19.54 -12.84 -29.77
C ALA A 70 -19.20 -13.92 -28.73
N ILE A 71 -19.89 -15.07 -28.77
CA ILE A 71 -19.58 -16.20 -27.89
C ILE A 71 -18.15 -16.71 -28.15
N LEU A 72 -17.77 -16.86 -29.42
CA LEU A 72 -16.41 -17.29 -29.78
C LEU A 72 -15.35 -16.28 -29.30
N ALA A 73 -15.59 -14.97 -29.42
CA ALA A 73 -14.69 -13.94 -28.92
C ALA A 73 -14.53 -14.04 -27.39
N ILE A 74 -15.61 -14.31 -26.66
CA ILE A 74 -15.53 -14.51 -25.20
C ILE A 74 -14.68 -15.72 -24.87
N VAL A 75 -14.98 -16.88 -25.47
CA VAL A 75 -14.33 -18.15 -25.15
C VAL A 75 -12.86 -18.16 -25.57
N LEU A 76 -12.55 -17.67 -26.78
CA LEU A 76 -11.22 -17.80 -27.38
C LEU A 76 -10.29 -16.62 -27.08
N LEU A 77 -10.83 -15.45 -26.75
CA LEU A 77 -10.02 -14.25 -26.51
C LEU A 77 -10.17 -13.73 -25.08
N VAL A 78 -11.40 -13.44 -24.64
CA VAL A 78 -11.62 -12.81 -23.32
C VAL A 78 -11.14 -13.72 -22.19
N ILE A 79 -11.57 -14.99 -22.17
CA ILE A 79 -11.20 -15.91 -21.10
C ILE A 79 -9.67 -16.10 -21.01
N PRO A 80 -8.94 -16.42 -22.10
CA PRO A 80 -7.48 -16.54 -22.06
C PRO A 80 -6.77 -15.26 -21.62
N LEU A 81 -7.21 -14.10 -22.10
CA LEU A 81 -6.62 -12.80 -21.71
C LEU A 81 -6.86 -12.51 -20.23
N CYS A 82 -8.04 -12.81 -19.71
CA CYS A 82 -8.36 -12.68 -18.28
C CYS A 82 -7.49 -13.61 -17.43
N ILE A 83 -7.33 -14.87 -17.82
CA ILE A 83 -6.44 -15.83 -17.13
C ILE A 83 -5.00 -15.32 -17.15
N TYR A 84 -4.51 -14.87 -18.31
CA TYR A 84 -3.16 -14.33 -18.45
C TYR A 84 -2.94 -13.10 -17.55
N ALA A 85 -3.88 -12.15 -17.58
CA ALA A 85 -3.83 -10.96 -16.73
C ALA A 85 -3.86 -11.31 -15.24
N TYR A 86 -4.71 -12.27 -14.86
CA TYR A 86 -4.81 -12.77 -13.49
C TYR A 86 -3.49 -13.38 -13.01
N LEU A 87 -2.89 -14.29 -13.79
CA LEU A 87 -1.61 -14.92 -13.44
C LEU A 87 -0.48 -13.89 -13.25
N HIS A 88 -0.45 -12.86 -14.08
CA HIS A 88 0.51 -11.77 -13.94
C HIS A 88 0.24 -10.90 -12.72
N HIS A 89 -1.03 -10.61 -12.43
CA HIS A 89 -1.43 -9.88 -11.24
C HIS A 89 -1.06 -10.63 -9.96
N GLU A 90 -1.40 -11.93 -9.88
CA GLU A 90 -1.10 -12.79 -8.74
C GLU A 90 0.40 -12.86 -8.46
N LYS A 91 1.23 -13.09 -9.50
CA LYS A 91 2.69 -13.09 -9.37
C LYS A 91 3.23 -11.74 -8.88
N ALA A 92 2.73 -10.64 -9.43
CA ALA A 92 3.13 -9.30 -8.98
C ALA A 92 2.76 -9.07 -7.51
N MET A 93 1.58 -9.52 -7.08
CA MET A 93 1.10 -9.41 -5.71
C MET A 93 1.95 -10.25 -4.74
N ALA A 94 2.26 -11.50 -5.08
CA ALA A 94 3.11 -12.35 -4.25
C ALA A 94 4.52 -11.75 -4.04
N LEU A 95 5.12 -11.21 -5.11
CA LEU A 95 6.40 -10.51 -5.03
C LEU A 95 6.31 -9.24 -4.17
N GLN A 96 5.22 -8.49 -4.31
CA GLN A 96 4.96 -7.29 -3.52
C GLN A 96 4.77 -7.61 -2.03
N GLU A 97 4.08 -8.69 -1.69
CA GLU A 97 3.90 -9.16 -0.31
C GLU A 97 5.23 -9.61 0.32
N ASN A 98 6.07 -10.31 -0.43
CA ASN A 98 7.40 -10.69 0.02
C ASN A 98 8.28 -9.47 0.32
N LEU A 99 8.26 -8.47 -0.57
CA LEU A 99 8.97 -7.21 -0.37
C LEU A 99 8.44 -6.46 0.86
N ALA A 100 7.11 -6.39 1.02
CA ALA A 100 6.46 -5.74 2.14
C ALA A 100 6.83 -6.39 3.49
N LYS A 101 6.86 -7.72 3.53
CA LYS A 101 7.29 -8.51 4.70
C LYS A 101 8.75 -8.25 5.06
N SER A 102 9.65 -8.27 4.06
CA SER A 102 11.06 -7.92 4.25
C SER A 102 11.24 -6.52 4.84
N ASN A 103 10.53 -5.53 4.29
CA ASN A 103 10.60 -4.14 4.77
C ASN A 103 10.10 -4.04 6.22
N TYR A 104 8.98 -4.69 6.54
CA TYR A 104 8.50 -4.74 7.92
C TYR A 104 9.54 -5.34 8.87
N THR A 105 10.14 -6.47 8.52
CA THR A 105 11.17 -7.12 9.34
C THR A 105 12.41 -6.25 9.52
N GLN A 106 12.83 -5.53 8.48
CA GLN A 106 13.94 -4.58 8.56
C GLN A 106 13.62 -3.42 9.52
N ILE A 107 12.41 -2.86 9.44
CA ILE A 107 11.97 -1.77 10.32
C ILE A 107 11.82 -2.25 11.78
N LEU A 108 11.23 -3.42 11.98
CA LEU A 108 11.07 -4.02 13.31
C LEU A 108 12.43 -4.32 13.95
N ALA A 109 13.36 -4.91 13.19
CA ALA A 109 14.71 -5.18 13.65
C ALA A 109 15.41 -3.87 14.07
N ARG A 110 15.21 -2.78 13.32
CA ARG A 110 15.74 -1.46 13.68
C ARG A 110 15.16 -0.94 15.00
N CYS A 111 13.88 -1.20 15.27
CA CYS A 111 13.26 -0.85 16.55
C CYS A 111 13.79 -1.70 17.72
N GLN A 112 14.14 -2.96 17.46
CA GLN A 112 14.63 -3.92 18.45
C GLN A 112 16.14 -3.82 18.73
N GLN A 113 16.92 -3.21 17.82
CA GLN A 113 18.38 -3.07 17.92
C GLN A 113 18.87 -2.18 19.08
N SER A 114 17.98 -1.54 19.85
CA SER A 114 18.38 -0.75 21.02
C SER A 114 17.54 -1.09 22.26
N PRO A 115 17.75 -2.28 22.87
CA PRO A 115 17.10 -2.64 24.12
C PRO A 115 17.52 -1.77 25.32
N SER A 116 18.63 -1.03 25.19
CA SER A 116 19.22 -0.20 26.26
C SER A 116 18.97 1.31 26.13
N LEU A 117 18.28 1.79 25.08
CA LEU A 117 17.91 3.19 24.90
C LEU A 117 16.39 3.38 24.94
N PRO A 118 15.91 4.59 25.31
CA PRO A 118 14.48 4.90 25.22
C PRO A 118 13.96 4.65 23.81
N ARG A 119 12.71 4.20 23.73
CA ARG A 119 11.95 3.90 22.52
C ARG A 119 12.32 4.86 21.37
N PRO A 120 12.65 4.38 20.16
CA PRO A 120 13.14 5.23 19.09
C PRO A 120 12.12 6.33 18.76
N LYS A 121 12.60 7.56 18.58
CA LYS A 121 11.75 8.70 18.18
C LYS A 121 11.17 8.45 16.79
N LYS A 122 9.93 8.88 16.56
CA LYS A 122 9.21 8.78 15.27
C LYS A 122 10.08 9.29 14.11
N GLN A 123 10.71 10.45 14.25
CA GLN A 123 11.53 11.06 13.19
C GLN A 123 12.76 10.22 12.80
N VAL A 124 13.37 9.50 13.75
CA VAL A 124 14.49 8.59 13.45
C VAL A 124 14.02 7.44 12.57
N LEU A 125 12.84 6.92 12.85
CA LEU A 125 12.24 5.84 12.08
C LEU A 125 11.77 6.30 10.70
N VAL A 126 11.19 7.51 10.60
CA VAL A 126 10.84 8.16 9.33
C VAL A 126 12.08 8.30 8.42
N ASN A 127 13.16 8.85 8.95
CA ASN A 127 14.41 9.01 8.18
C ASN A 127 14.96 7.65 7.73
N PHE A 128 14.98 6.66 8.63
CA PHE A 128 15.42 5.31 8.31
C PHE A 128 14.58 4.66 7.19
N ILE A 129 13.27 4.83 7.22
CA ILE A 129 12.39 4.29 6.16
C ILE A 129 12.70 4.97 4.81
N GLU A 130 12.94 6.28 4.80
CA GLU A 130 13.26 7.02 3.58
C GLU A 130 14.63 6.67 2.99
N THR A 131 15.63 6.39 3.83
CA THR A 131 17.02 6.20 3.36
C THR A 131 17.42 4.75 3.18
N GLU A 132 16.91 3.82 4.01
CA GLU A 132 17.39 2.42 4.07
C GLU A 132 16.33 1.38 3.67
N VAL A 133 15.04 1.74 3.77
CA VAL A 133 13.95 0.83 3.43
C VAL A 133 13.48 1.04 2.00
N LEU A 134 13.31 2.30 1.60
CA LEU A 134 12.96 2.70 0.24
C LEU A 134 14.21 2.84 -0.62
N GLU A 135 14.20 2.20 -1.78
CA GLU A 135 15.28 2.35 -2.74
C GLU A 135 15.12 3.65 -3.56
N PRO A 136 16.19 4.43 -3.79
CA PRO A 136 16.14 5.64 -4.60
C PRO A 136 15.62 5.42 -6.04
N THR A 137 15.83 4.21 -6.56
CA THR A 137 15.42 3.80 -7.91
C THR A 137 13.90 3.63 -8.05
N TYR A 138 13.16 3.58 -6.95
CA TYR A 138 11.73 3.40 -6.97
C TYR A 138 10.99 4.65 -7.47
N SER A 139 10.03 4.45 -8.38
CA SER A 139 9.06 5.51 -8.68
C SER A 139 8.26 5.90 -7.43
N ARG A 140 7.86 7.19 -7.31
CA ARG A 140 7.03 7.68 -6.19
C ARG A 140 5.78 6.82 -5.95
N ARG A 141 5.10 6.40 -7.02
CA ARG A 141 3.91 5.54 -6.95
C ARG A 141 4.24 4.16 -6.39
N PHE A 142 5.38 3.58 -6.79
CA PHE A 142 5.83 2.30 -6.26
C PHE A 142 6.21 2.41 -4.79
N SER A 143 6.96 3.45 -4.40
CA SER A 143 7.31 3.69 -3.00
C SER A 143 6.07 3.80 -2.11
N TYR A 144 5.06 4.56 -2.56
CA TYR A 144 3.79 4.66 -1.83
C TYR A 144 3.07 3.31 -1.75
N SER A 145 2.95 2.60 -2.87
CA SER A 145 2.32 1.28 -2.92
C SER A 145 3.03 0.29 -2.00
N ASN A 146 4.36 0.28 -2.01
CA ASN A 146 5.19 -0.59 -1.19
C ASN A 146 4.97 -0.34 0.30
N LEU A 147 4.99 0.92 0.73
CA LEU A 147 4.66 1.29 2.11
C LEU A 147 3.23 0.92 2.51
N PHE A 148 2.27 1.09 1.60
CA PHE A 148 0.89 0.67 1.83
C PHE A 148 0.78 -0.85 2.08
N TYR A 149 1.47 -1.67 1.28
CA TYR A 149 1.50 -3.13 1.51
C TYR A 149 2.23 -3.51 2.80
N THR A 150 3.33 -2.82 3.15
CA THR A 150 4.01 -3.01 4.44
C THR A 150 3.08 -2.68 5.60
N GLN A 151 2.32 -1.59 5.53
CA GLN A 151 1.33 -1.23 6.55
C GLN A 151 0.20 -2.27 6.65
N LYS A 152 -0.32 -2.74 5.51
CA LYS A 152 -1.32 -3.83 5.49
C LYS A 152 -0.81 -5.11 6.13
N TYR A 153 0.47 -5.42 5.94
CA TYR A 153 1.12 -6.57 6.58
C TYR A 153 1.19 -6.38 8.11
N ILE A 154 1.50 -5.18 8.60
CA ILE A 154 1.49 -4.87 10.04
C ILE A 154 0.10 -5.12 10.63
N SER A 155 -0.97 -4.63 9.99
CA SER A 155 -2.34 -4.83 10.48
C SER A 155 -2.74 -6.32 10.57
N LYS A 156 -2.23 -7.16 9.66
CA LYS A 156 -2.41 -8.62 9.71
C LYS A 156 -1.58 -9.27 10.83
N MET A 157 -0.41 -8.72 11.14
CA MET A 157 0.46 -9.24 12.21
C MET A 157 0.05 -8.77 13.59
N SER A 158 -0.50 -7.56 13.76
CA SER A 158 -0.98 -7.07 15.05
C SER A 158 -2.12 -7.91 15.63
N SER A 159 -2.88 -8.62 14.80
CA SER A 159 -3.88 -9.59 15.26
C SER A 159 -3.29 -10.94 15.72
N LEU A 160 -2.01 -11.21 15.44
CA LEU A 160 -1.35 -12.49 15.69
C LEU A 160 -0.23 -12.37 16.75
N GLU A 161 0.55 -11.29 16.71
CA GLU A 161 1.66 -11.02 17.61
C GLU A 161 1.66 -9.51 17.93
N GLU A 162 1.31 -9.12 19.15
CA GLU A 162 1.26 -7.69 19.51
C GLU A 162 2.65 -7.17 19.87
N SER A 163 3.36 -6.60 18.90
CA SER A 163 4.59 -5.86 19.19
C SER A 163 4.26 -4.45 19.67
N SER A 164 4.90 -4.02 20.76
CA SER A 164 4.80 -2.65 21.27
C SER A 164 5.24 -1.60 20.23
N TYR A 165 5.96 -1.99 19.17
CA TYR A 165 6.43 -1.04 18.13
C TYR A 165 5.44 -0.84 16.97
N HIS A 166 4.36 -1.63 16.86
CA HIS A 166 3.46 -1.57 15.71
C HIS A 166 2.84 -0.19 15.46
N SER A 167 2.38 0.48 16.52
CA SER A 167 1.78 1.82 16.40
C SER A 167 2.79 2.86 15.92
N LEU A 168 4.01 2.84 16.47
CA LEU A 168 5.10 3.74 16.07
C LEU A 168 5.51 3.50 14.61
N ILE A 169 5.64 2.23 14.21
CA ILE A 169 5.98 1.86 12.83
C ILE A 169 4.89 2.36 11.87
N SER A 170 3.61 2.11 12.17
CA SER A 170 2.49 2.55 11.32
C SER A 170 2.48 4.07 11.16
N GLN A 171 2.59 4.82 12.26
CA GLN A 171 2.62 6.29 12.21
C GLN A 171 3.81 6.83 11.41
N SER A 172 4.96 6.17 11.50
CA SER A 172 6.15 6.54 10.74
C SER A 172 5.95 6.26 9.25
N ILE A 173 5.35 5.12 8.89
CA ILE A 173 5.02 4.78 7.51
C ILE A 173 4.02 5.78 6.91
N ASP A 174 2.98 6.17 7.65
CA ASP A 174 2.00 7.16 7.17
C ASP A 174 2.66 8.51 6.91
N THR A 175 3.57 8.94 7.79
CA THR A 175 4.34 10.17 7.61
C THR A 175 5.21 10.11 6.35
N VAL A 176 5.89 8.98 6.09
CA VAL A 176 6.68 8.82 4.85
C VAL A 176 5.80 8.81 3.62
N LYS A 177 4.63 8.15 3.66
CA LYS A 177 3.66 8.13 2.56
C LYS A 177 3.22 9.53 2.14
N GLU A 178 2.98 10.41 3.11
CA GLU A 178 2.69 11.83 2.86
C GLU A 178 3.89 12.55 2.23
N ARG A 179 5.10 12.34 2.78
CA ARG A 179 6.33 12.99 2.30
C ARG A 179 6.71 12.61 0.87
N ILE A 180 6.36 11.42 0.38
CA ILE A 180 6.65 10.95 -0.99
C ILE A 180 6.18 11.94 -2.06
N PHE A 181 5.04 12.60 -1.85
CA PHE A 181 4.46 13.55 -2.80
C PHE A 181 4.75 15.01 -2.49
N MET A 182 5.42 15.30 -1.38
CA MET A 182 5.75 16.65 -0.98
C MET A 182 7.04 17.16 -1.62
N ASN A 183 7.02 18.45 -1.97
CA ASN A 183 8.22 19.17 -2.38
C ASN A 183 9.08 19.55 -1.15
N LYS A 184 10.36 19.88 -1.37
CA LYS A 184 11.33 20.17 -0.30
C LYS A 184 10.84 21.21 0.70
N GLU A 185 10.20 22.28 0.22
CA GLU A 185 9.67 23.34 1.08
C GLU A 185 8.51 22.88 1.97
N GLN A 186 7.62 22.02 1.45
CA GLN A 186 6.51 21.46 2.23
C GLN A 186 7.04 20.54 3.32
N ARG A 187 8.05 19.72 3.01
CA ARG A 187 8.73 18.85 3.99
C ARG A 187 9.35 19.66 5.11
N LEU A 188 10.10 20.72 4.78
CA LEU A 188 10.72 21.59 5.78
C LEU A 188 9.69 22.29 6.68
N LYS A 189 8.55 22.71 6.12
CA LYS A 189 7.45 23.29 6.91
C LYS A 189 6.83 22.27 7.86
N GLN A 190 6.62 21.04 7.41
CA GLN A 190 6.06 19.97 8.25
C GLN A 190 7.04 19.56 9.36
N GLU A 191 8.33 19.43 9.06
CA GLU A 191 9.36 19.12 10.05
C GLU A 191 9.50 20.19 11.13
N LYS A 192 9.33 21.47 10.78
CA LYS A 192 9.30 22.56 11.77
C LYS A 192 8.10 22.43 12.70
N LYS A 193 6.90 22.21 12.14
CA LYS A 193 5.67 22.03 12.93
C LYS A 193 5.74 20.81 13.84
N GLU A 194 6.22 19.67 13.34
CA GLU A 194 6.35 18.45 14.14
C GLU A 194 7.36 18.65 15.30
N LYS A 195 8.45 19.40 15.07
CA LYS A 195 9.42 19.75 16.14
C LYS A 195 8.81 20.68 17.19
N GLU A 196 8.10 21.71 16.75
CA GLU A 196 7.40 22.66 17.66
C GLU A 196 6.37 21.93 18.52
N GLU A 197 5.58 21.01 17.94
CA GLU A 197 4.61 20.20 18.68
C GLU A 197 5.27 19.20 19.66
N GLU A 198 6.41 18.62 19.31
CA GLU A 198 7.18 17.75 20.20
C GLU A 198 7.79 18.55 21.37
N GLU A 199 8.29 19.76 21.11
CA GLU A 199 8.81 20.67 22.13
C GLU A 199 7.71 21.15 23.08
N GLU A 200 6.53 21.51 22.57
CA GLU A 200 5.37 21.86 23.40
C GLU A 200 4.90 20.68 24.27
N LYS A 201 4.89 19.46 23.73
CA LYS A 201 4.54 18.26 24.50
C LYS A 201 5.58 17.96 25.57
N ALA A 202 6.87 18.13 25.29
CA ALA A 202 7.95 17.97 26.26
C ALA A 202 7.89 19.03 27.38
N GLN A 203 7.56 20.28 27.04
CA GLN A 203 7.38 21.35 28.02
C GLN A 203 6.15 21.11 28.91
N LYS A 204 4.99 20.73 28.35
CA LYS A 204 3.80 20.39 29.13
C LYS A 204 4.03 19.20 30.05
N SER A 205 4.71 18.14 29.59
CA SER A 205 5.03 16.98 30.44
C SER A 205 6.02 17.30 31.56
N THR A 206 6.93 18.27 31.35
CA THR A 206 7.84 18.76 32.39
C THR A 206 7.11 19.61 33.45
N SER A 207 6.09 20.38 33.07
CA SER A 207 5.30 21.18 34.03
C SER A 207 4.42 20.36 34.96
N TYR A 208 4.10 19.10 34.63
CA TYR A 208 3.34 18.20 35.51
C TYR A 208 4.22 17.42 36.51
N ILE A 209 5.56 17.47 36.40
CA ILE A 209 6.49 16.71 37.24
C ILE A 209 7.16 17.57 38.33
N LEU A 210 7.01 18.90 38.30
CA LEU A 210 7.42 19.76 39.42
C LEU A 210 6.36 19.69 40.53
N PRO A 211 6.65 19.09 41.71
CA PRO A 211 5.79 19.29 42.86
C PRO A 211 5.82 20.78 43.21
N SER A 212 4.65 21.38 43.34
CA SER A 212 4.49 22.75 43.84
C SER A 212 5.37 22.91 45.09
N PRO A 213 6.24 23.93 45.17
CA PRO A 213 6.95 24.19 46.42
C PRO A 213 5.89 24.48 47.49
N PHE A 214 5.96 23.72 48.57
CA PHE A 214 5.16 23.87 49.78
C PHE A 214 4.99 25.36 50.14
N SER A 215 3.81 25.89 49.87
CA SER A 215 3.30 27.06 50.57
C SER A 215 2.77 26.55 51.91
N SER A 216 3.63 26.50 52.92
CA SER A 216 3.20 26.45 54.33
C SER A 216 3.05 27.88 54.84
N PRO A 217 1.83 28.42 54.99
CA PRO A 217 1.59 29.53 55.89
C PRO A 217 1.18 28.93 57.24
N HIS A 218 1.98 29.12 58.28
CA HIS A 218 1.56 29.38 59.67
C HIS A 218 2.71 29.05 60.64
N LEU A 219 3.65 29.98 60.74
CA LEU A 219 4.31 30.25 62.02
C LEU A 219 4.28 31.77 62.23
N LYS A 220 3.14 32.24 62.75
CA LYS A 220 3.07 33.50 63.49
C LYS A 220 2.84 33.15 64.95
N LEU A 221 3.95 33.19 65.70
CA LEU A 221 4.07 33.88 66.98
C LEU A 221 2.77 33.99 67.78
N LEU A 222 2.65 33.17 68.82
CA LEU A 222 1.97 33.58 70.05
C LEU A 222 3.00 33.60 71.17
N LYS A 223 3.21 34.82 71.67
CA LYS A 223 3.69 35.15 73.00
C LYS A 223 2.72 34.61 74.06
#